data_AF-A0A6P0IHB3-F1
#
_entry.id   AF-A0A6P0IHB3-F1
#
_cell.length_a   1.000
_cell.length_b   1.000
_cell.length_c   1.000
_cell.angle_alpha   90.00
_cell.angle_beta   90.00
_cell.angle_gamma   90.00
#
_symmetry.space_group_name_H-M   'P 1'
#
loop_
_entity.id
_entity.type
_entity.pdbx_description
1 polymer ?
#
loop_
_entity_poly.entity_id
_entity_poly.type
_entity_poly.pdbx_seq_one_letter_code
_entity_poly.pdbx_strand_id
1 'polypeptide(L)'
;LLLDFDDLGIRLDNSEAIAFGPTLPDGRQSLIVASDNNFNDNQITQFLAFGLDLDTIQSPTAIVETTSEINGTQGADQLIGTIDADLINGFDGNDTIAGGLGNDILFGGDGDDILRGDSNSKSAGGKAGGDDIIYGGSGSDRIGGKSGNDSLYGGRGDDQLWGDAGDDLLSGGLGNDTLTGDNFSNGSGSDTFVLEIGEGTDTITDFELGTDLIGLGNGLSFGDVSITSDSNNSLINVGDETLAVVLGVTTLAERDLVIL
;
A
#
# COMPACT_ATOMS: atom_id res chain seq x y z
N LEU A 1 -10.41 -31.87 -38.41
CA LEU A 1 -9.48 -31.43 -37.36
C LEU A 1 -10.29 -31.39 -36.08
N LEU A 2 -10.05 -32.35 -35.19
CA LEU A 2 -10.47 -32.24 -33.79
C LEU A 2 -9.62 -31.11 -33.20
N LEU A 3 -10.27 -30.11 -32.61
CA LEU A 3 -9.64 -29.21 -31.64
C LEU A 3 -10.11 -29.71 -30.27
N ASP A 4 -9.14 -29.95 -29.39
CA ASP A 4 -9.36 -30.32 -27.99
C ASP A 4 -10.20 -29.24 -27.31
N PHE A 5 -11.16 -29.65 -26.49
CA PHE A 5 -12.06 -28.76 -25.77
C PHE A 5 -11.48 -28.30 -24.40
N ASP A 6 -10.19 -28.56 -24.17
CA ASP A 6 -9.38 -28.04 -23.05
C ASP A 6 -8.91 -26.58 -23.28
N ASP A 7 -9.19 -25.99 -24.46
CA ASP A 7 -8.63 -24.69 -24.86
C ASP A 7 -9.60 -23.50 -24.78
N LEU A 8 -10.88 -23.65 -24.43
CA LEU A 8 -11.81 -22.49 -24.37
C LEU A 8 -13.06 -22.64 -23.48
N GLY A 9 -13.04 -23.52 -22.48
CA GLY A 9 -14.23 -23.99 -21.75
C GLY A 9 -14.87 -23.02 -20.73
N ILE A 10 -15.72 -22.08 -21.18
CA ILE A 10 -16.64 -21.29 -20.33
C ILE A 10 -18.10 -21.73 -20.54
N ARG A 11 -18.79 -22.11 -19.46
CA ARG A 11 -20.27 -21.98 -19.34
C ARG A 11 -20.72 -21.89 -17.88
N LEU A 12 -21.90 -21.30 -17.75
CA LEU A 12 -22.33 -20.30 -16.78
C LEU A 12 -23.50 -20.83 -15.89
N ASP A 13 -23.49 -20.78 -14.53
CA ASP A 13 -24.72 -20.59 -13.71
C ASP A 13 -24.63 -19.67 -12.44
N ASN A 14 -25.69 -18.86 -12.27
CA ASN A 14 -25.92 -17.47 -11.75
C ASN A 14 -25.05 -16.82 -10.62
N SER A 15 -24.12 -15.88 -10.93
CA SER A 15 -24.26 -14.42 -10.62
C SER A 15 -23.09 -13.34 -10.76
N GLU A 16 -21.97 -13.47 -11.53
CA GLU A 16 -21.28 -12.38 -12.34
C GLU A 16 -20.32 -12.89 -13.49
N ALA A 17 -20.08 -12.17 -14.62
CA ALA A 17 -19.34 -12.64 -15.83
C ALA A 17 -18.25 -11.66 -16.38
N ILE A 18 -17.14 -12.20 -16.89
CA ILE A 18 -16.02 -11.45 -17.51
C ILE A 18 -15.77 -12.03 -18.90
N ALA A 19 -15.62 -11.19 -19.93
CA ALA A 19 -15.35 -11.63 -21.31
C ALA A 19 -14.14 -10.91 -21.93
N PHE A 20 -13.33 -11.66 -22.66
CA PHE A 20 -12.24 -11.11 -23.48
C PHE A 20 -12.78 -10.66 -24.86
N GLY A 21 -12.56 -9.40 -25.21
CA GLY A 21 -12.88 -8.77 -26.49
C GLY A 21 -11.78 -8.96 -27.55
N PRO A 22 -12.01 -8.49 -28.79
CA PRO A 22 -11.05 -8.66 -29.89
C PRO A 22 -9.72 -7.95 -29.62
N THR A 23 -8.64 -8.50 -30.16
CA THR A 23 -7.31 -7.87 -30.15
C THR A 23 -7.35 -6.56 -30.93
N LEU A 24 -6.94 -5.46 -30.29
CA LEU A 24 -6.80 -4.15 -30.90
C LEU A 24 -5.64 -4.14 -31.91
N PRO A 25 -5.63 -3.21 -32.88
CA PRO A 25 -4.60 -3.16 -33.93
C PRO A 25 -3.15 -2.98 -33.42
N ASP A 26 -2.98 -2.56 -32.17
CA ASP A 26 -1.70 -2.40 -31.48
C ASP A 26 -1.28 -3.67 -30.70
N GLY A 27 -2.08 -4.73 -30.72
CA GLY A 27 -1.79 -6.01 -30.07
C GLY A 27 -2.41 -6.18 -28.68
N ARG A 28 -3.10 -5.16 -28.14
CA ARG A 28 -3.76 -5.25 -26.82
C ARG A 28 -5.04 -6.08 -26.87
N GLN A 29 -5.38 -6.78 -25.80
CA GLN A 29 -6.71 -7.40 -25.64
C GLN A 29 -7.64 -6.45 -24.90
N SER A 30 -8.90 -6.37 -25.33
CA SER A 30 -9.91 -5.57 -24.62
C SER A 30 -10.58 -6.44 -23.55
N LEU A 31 -10.59 -6.02 -22.29
CA LEU A 31 -11.35 -6.67 -21.22
C LEU A 31 -12.71 -5.98 -21.07
N ILE A 32 -13.80 -6.72 -21.22
CA ILE A 32 -15.16 -6.23 -20.97
C ILE A 32 -15.70 -6.95 -19.74
N VAL A 33 -15.82 -6.23 -18.63
CA VAL A 33 -16.54 -6.69 -17.44
C VAL A 33 -18.02 -6.34 -17.65
N ALA A 34 -18.87 -7.36 -17.76
CA ALA A 34 -20.31 -7.18 -17.87
C ALA A 34 -20.97 -7.85 -16.66
N SER A 35 -21.81 -7.10 -15.96
CA SER A 35 -22.50 -7.46 -14.71
C SER A 35 -23.53 -8.61 -14.83
N ASP A 36 -23.32 -9.60 -15.68
CA ASP A 36 -24.22 -10.73 -15.88
C ASP A 36 -23.45 -12.05 -16.04
N ASN A 37 -23.00 -12.52 -14.89
CA ASN A 37 -23.30 -13.85 -14.38
C ASN A 37 -22.81 -15.03 -15.21
N ASN A 38 -21.55 -15.50 -14.99
CA ASN A 38 -21.18 -16.78 -14.33
C ASN A 38 -19.69 -17.24 -14.49
N PHE A 39 -19.14 -17.89 -13.46
CA PHE A 39 -17.92 -18.75 -13.53
C PHE A 39 -18.01 -19.88 -12.49
N ASN A 40 -17.15 -20.92 -12.54
CA ASN A 40 -17.21 -22.11 -11.65
C ASN A 40 -16.02 -22.23 -10.66
N ASP A 41 -16.19 -23.06 -9.62
CA ASP A 41 -15.46 -23.06 -8.33
C ASP A 41 -13.91 -23.05 -8.36
N ASN A 42 -13.26 -23.48 -9.45
CA ASN A 42 -11.80 -23.41 -9.57
C ASN A 42 -11.28 -21.99 -9.90
N GLN A 43 -12.12 -21.11 -10.47
CA GLN A 43 -11.76 -19.72 -10.79
C GLN A 43 -11.96 -18.76 -9.60
N ILE A 44 -12.85 -19.13 -8.67
CA ILE A 44 -13.10 -18.41 -7.41
C ILE A 44 -11.88 -18.55 -6.46
N THR A 45 -11.21 -19.70 -6.49
CA THR A 45 -10.05 -19.96 -5.61
C THR A 45 -8.82 -19.11 -5.98
N GLN A 46 -8.67 -18.75 -7.27
CA GLN A 46 -7.66 -17.79 -7.70
C GLN A 46 -8.01 -16.36 -7.28
N PHE A 47 -9.27 -15.93 -7.41
CA PHE A 47 -9.73 -14.60 -6.96
C PHE A 47 -9.54 -14.36 -5.44
N LEU A 48 -9.76 -15.37 -4.60
CA LEU A 48 -9.49 -15.29 -3.16
C LEU A 48 -8.00 -15.18 -2.81
N ALA A 49 -7.10 -15.56 -3.72
CA ALA A 49 -5.65 -15.39 -3.57
C ALA A 49 -5.16 -13.98 -3.93
N PHE A 50 -5.99 -13.17 -4.61
CA PHE A 50 -5.71 -11.77 -5.00
C PHE A 50 -6.38 -10.73 -4.09
N GLY A 51 -7.01 -11.13 -2.97
CA GLY A 51 -7.46 -10.22 -1.91
C GLY A 51 -8.62 -9.27 -2.26
N LEU A 52 -9.37 -9.51 -3.34
CA LEU A 52 -10.43 -8.59 -3.80
C LEU A 52 -11.73 -8.75 -2.99
N ASP A 53 -12.25 -7.63 -2.47
CA ASP A 53 -13.64 -7.50 -2.03
C ASP A 53 -14.51 -7.08 -3.22
N LEU A 54 -15.40 -7.99 -3.65
CA LEU A 54 -16.23 -7.84 -4.85
C LEU A 54 -17.16 -6.62 -4.80
N ASP A 55 -17.45 -6.09 -3.61
CA ASP A 55 -18.33 -4.93 -3.43
C ASP A 55 -17.70 -3.61 -3.91
N THR A 56 -16.38 -3.57 -4.16
CA THR A 56 -15.68 -2.34 -4.59
C THR A 56 -15.65 -2.11 -6.11
N ILE A 57 -16.02 -3.10 -6.92
CA ILE A 57 -15.99 -3.05 -8.40
C ILE A 57 -17.36 -2.56 -8.95
N GLN A 58 -17.87 -1.44 -8.45
CA GLN A 58 -19.18 -0.89 -8.87
C GLN A 58 -19.10 0.33 -9.80
N SER A 59 -17.90 0.72 -10.27
CA SER A 59 -17.70 1.91 -11.10
C SER A 59 -16.77 1.61 -12.30
N PRO A 60 -17.06 2.08 -13.52
CA PRO A 60 -16.62 1.42 -14.74
C PRO A 60 -15.41 2.11 -15.39
N THR A 61 -14.18 1.67 -15.06
CA THR A 61 -12.97 1.78 -15.92
C THR A 61 -11.79 1.02 -15.29
N ALA A 62 -11.92 -0.30 -15.16
CA ALA A 62 -10.77 -1.15 -14.85
C ALA A 62 -9.96 -1.40 -16.14
N ILE A 63 -8.77 -0.81 -16.24
CA ILE A 63 -7.77 -1.12 -17.27
C ILE A 63 -6.93 -2.28 -16.74
N VAL A 64 -7.07 -3.45 -17.35
CA VAL A 64 -6.21 -4.62 -17.11
C VAL A 64 -5.33 -4.78 -18.35
N GLU A 65 -4.08 -4.30 -18.27
CA GLU A 65 -3.11 -4.48 -19.35
C GLU A 65 -2.30 -5.75 -19.12
N THR A 66 -2.04 -6.52 -20.18
CA THR A 66 -1.23 -7.75 -20.12
C THR A 66 0.26 -7.47 -20.37
N THR A 67 0.67 -6.24 -20.13
CA THR A 67 2.03 -5.74 -20.36
C THR A 67 2.63 -5.34 -19.03
N SER A 68 3.93 -5.58 -18.85
CA SER A 68 4.70 -5.15 -17.67
C SER A 68 4.82 -3.64 -17.50
N GLU A 69 4.11 -2.87 -18.31
CA GLU A 69 3.97 -1.43 -18.21
C GLU A 69 2.49 -1.12 -18.42
N ILE A 70 1.88 -0.48 -17.44
CA ILE A 70 0.47 -0.11 -17.39
C ILE A 70 0.38 1.39 -17.17
N ASN A 71 -0.30 2.09 -18.07
CA ASN A 71 -0.41 3.54 -18.00
C ASN A 71 -1.89 3.94 -17.97
N GLY A 72 -2.28 4.67 -16.92
CA GLY A 72 -3.55 5.34 -16.77
C GLY A 72 -3.68 6.54 -17.71
N THR A 73 -4.61 7.41 -17.38
CA THR A 73 -5.06 8.53 -18.19
C THR A 73 -4.73 9.85 -17.51
N GLN A 74 -5.66 10.79 -17.47
CA GLN A 74 -5.50 12.06 -16.75
C GLN A 74 -6.71 12.29 -15.83
N GLY A 75 -7.48 11.24 -15.59
CA GLY A 75 -8.59 11.21 -14.66
C GLY A 75 -8.62 9.84 -14.01
N ALA A 76 -9.48 9.71 -13.00
CA ALA A 76 -9.53 8.52 -12.15
C ALA A 76 -9.60 7.19 -12.93
N ASP A 77 -8.62 6.34 -12.67
CA ASP A 77 -8.44 5.02 -13.26
C ASP A 77 -8.46 3.92 -12.20
N GLN A 78 -8.85 2.71 -12.63
CA GLN A 78 -8.62 1.49 -11.86
C GLN A 78 -7.61 0.63 -12.63
N LEU A 79 -6.42 0.47 -12.07
CA LEU A 79 -5.30 -0.22 -12.71
C LEU A 79 -4.96 -1.48 -11.93
N ILE A 80 -4.81 -2.59 -12.64
CA ILE A 80 -4.45 -3.88 -12.04
C ILE A 80 -3.32 -4.49 -12.84
N GLY A 81 -2.21 -4.77 -12.17
CA GLY A 81 -1.09 -5.53 -12.70
C GLY A 81 -1.38 -7.02 -12.83
N THR A 82 -0.32 -7.74 -13.14
CA THR A 82 -0.33 -9.12 -13.59
C THR A 82 0.22 -10.02 -12.50
N ILE A 83 0.88 -11.12 -12.89
CA ILE A 83 1.60 -12.00 -11.97
C ILE A 83 3.12 -11.85 -12.09
N ASP A 84 3.55 -11.04 -13.05
CA ASP A 84 4.93 -10.71 -13.34
C ASP A 84 5.22 -9.31 -12.79
N ALA A 85 6.50 -8.91 -12.71
CA ALA A 85 6.83 -7.57 -12.27
C ALA A 85 6.30 -6.50 -13.25
N ASP A 86 5.51 -5.57 -12.73
CA ASP A 86 4.87 -4.50 -13.50
C ASP A 86 5.38 -3.11 -13.11
N LEU A 87 5.30 -2.18 -14.07
CA LEU A 87 5.42 -0.74 -13.87
C LEU A 87 4.05 -0.12 -14.12
N ILE A 88 3.39 0.38 -13.09
CA ILE A 88 2.06 0.97 -13.21
C ILE A 88 2.12 2.47 -12.89
N ASN A 89 1.61 3.30 -13.80
CA ASN A 89 1.50 4.75 -13.62
C ASN A 89 0.04 5.19 -13.74
N GLY A 90 -0.54 5.80 -12.70
CA GLY A 90 -1.88 6.39 -12.72
C GLY A 90 -1.94 7.71 -13.49
N PHE A 91 -0.90 8.54 -13.31
CA PHE A 91 -0.72 9.88 -13.85
C PHE A 91 -1.48 10.98 -13.12
N ASP A 92 -2.61 11.48 -13.65
CA ASP A 92 -3.41 12.49 -12.97
C ASP A 92 -4.76 11.86 -12.69
N GLY A 93 -5.40 12.22 -11.58
CA GLY A 93 -6.68 11.65 -11.18
C GLY A 93 -6.57 10.99 -9.82
N ASN A 94 -7.71 10.55 -9.29
CA ASN A 94 -7.74 9.77 -8.05
C ASN A 94 -7.81 8.31 -8.46
N ASP A 95 -6.67 7.65 -8.46
CA ASP A 95 -6.49 6.33 -9.04
C ASP A 95 -6.56 5.23 -7.99
N THR A 96 -6.97 4.04 -8.40
CA THR A 96 -6.88 2.82 -7.59
C THR A 96 -5.99 1.83 -8.32
N ILE A 97 -4.83 1.54 -7.74
CA ILE A 97 -3.79 0.74 -8.35
C ILE A 97 -3.53 -0.50 -7.49
N ALA A 98 -3.57 -1.68 -8.11
CA ALA A 98 -3.13 -2.93 -7.51
C ALA A 98 -1.99 -3.54 -8.35
N GLY A 99 -0.84 -3.82 -7.74
CA GLY A 99 0.33 -4.40 -8.42
C GLY A 99 0.09 -5.82 -8.94
N GLY A 100 -0.74 -6.60 -8.24
CA GLY A 100 -0.97 -7.99 -8.61
C GLY A 100 -0.02 -8.91 -7.85
N LEU A 101 0.56 -9.91 -8.52
CA LEU A 101 1.71 -10.63 -7.97
C LEU A 101 2.97 -10.17 -8.73
N GLY A 102 4.12 -10.18 -8.09
CA GLY A 102 5.34 -9.78 -8.75
C GLY A 102 6.24 -9.00 -7.80
N ASN A 103 7.15 -8.22 -8.36
CA ASN A 103 7.86 -7.19 -7.62
C ASN A 103 7.61 -5.90 -8.39
N ASP A 104 6.57 -5.18 -8.02
CA ASP A 104 6.02 -4.11 -8.85
C ASP A 104 6.61 -2.75 -8.52
N ILE A 105 6.43 -1.82 -9.46
CA ILE A 105 6.67 -0.40 -9.27
C ILE A 105 5.37 0.32 -9.54
N LEU A 106 4.77 0.89 -8.49
CA LEU A 106 3.49 1.59 -8.55
C LEU A 106 3.70 3.09 -8.36
N PHE A 107 3.18 3.87 -9.29
CA PHE A 107 3.10 5.32 -9.20
C PHE A 107 1.65 5.73 -9.31
N GLY A 108 1.11 6.34 -8.25
CA GLY A 108 -0.22 6.96 -8.28
C GLY A 108 -0.22 8.14 -9.23
N GLY A 109 0.47 9.20 -8.81
CA GLY A 109 0.61 10.42 -9.59
C GLY A 109 -0.18 11.53 -8.92
N ASP A 110 -0.59 12.54 -9.65
CA ASP A 110 -1.26 13.69 -9.07
C ASP A 110 -2.74 13.39 -8.76
N GLY A 111 -3.16 13.58 -7.50
CA GLY A 111 -4.52 13.30 -7.05
C GLY A 111 -4.51 12.38 -5.82
N ASP A 112 -5.67 12.13 -5.21
CA ASP A 112 -5.73 11.26 -4.02
C ASP A 112 -5.85 9.80 -4.47
N ASP A 113 -4.77 9.04 -4.32
CA ASP A 113 -4.64 7.69 -4.86
C ASP A 113 -4.72 6.60 -3.79
N ILE A 114 -5.10 5.39 -4.23
CA ILE A 114 -5.03 4.16 -3.42
C ILE A 114 -4.13 3.16 -4.12
N LEU A 115 -2.97 2.87 -3.52
CA LEU A 115 -1.99 1.93 -4.05
C LEU A 115 -1.92 0.68 -3.18
N ARG A 116 -1.95 -0.49 -3.82
CA ARG A 116 -1.78 -1.79 -3.19
C ARG A 116 -0.66 -2.56 -3.89
N GLY A 117 0.51 -2.58 -3.26
CA GLY A 117 1.58 -3.51 -3.60
C GLY A 117 1.28 -4.93 -3.12
N ASP A 118 2.28 -5.80 -3.27
CA ASP A 118 2.17 -7.22 -2.97
C ASP A 118 3.34 -7.81 -2.17
N SER A 119 4.50 -8.08 -2.77
CA SER A 119 5.65 -8.78 -2.24
C SER A 119 6.89 -8.04 -2.71
N ASN A 120 7.56 -7.28 -1.86
CA ASN A 120 8.75 -6.48 -2.24
C ASN A 120 8.47 -5.42 -3.32
N SER A 121 7.27 -4.84 -3.26
CA SER A 121 6.80 -3.79 -4.13
C SER A 121 7.47 -2.45 -3.82
N LYS A 122 7.56 -1.59 -4.83
CA LYS A 122 8.01 -0.20 -4.71
C LYS A 122 6.85 0.72 -5.08
N SER A 123 6.26 1.36 -4.09
CA SER A 123 5.06 2.18 -4.29
C SER A 123 5.37 3.63 -3.95
N ALA A 124 4.88 4.54 -4.76
CA ALA A 124 5.01 5.96 -4.49
C ALA A 124 3.78 6.75 -4.95
N GLY A 125 3.38 7.72 -4.13
CA GLY A 125 2.37 8.71 -4.46
C GLY A 125 2.84 9.77 -5.46
N GLY A 126 2.05 10.84 -5.55
CA GLY A 126 2.21 11.96 -6.47
C GLY A 126 3.27 12.99 -6.11
N LYS A 127 3.91 13.59 -7.13
CA LYS A 127 4.82 14.73 -6.87
C LYS A 127 4.11 16.08 -6.78
N ALA A 128 2.88 16.22 -7.26
CA ALA A 128 2.16 17.50 -7.26
C ALA A 128 1.01 17.59 -6.26
N GLY A 129 0.97 16.70 -5.26
CA GLY A 129 -0.04 16.65 -4.21
C GLY A 129 -0.97 15.44 -4.35
N GLY A 130 -1.64 15.11 -3.25
CA GLY A 130 -2.58 13.99 -3.13
C GLY A 130 -2.52 13.47 -1.71
N ASP A 131 -3.67 13.25 -1.05
CA ASP A 131 -3.68 12.55 0.23
C ASP A 131 -3.79 11.04 -0.06
N ASP A 132 -2.65 10.36 -0.18
CA ASP A 132 -2.56 8.99 -0.71
C ASP A 132 -2.70 7.92 0.37
N ILE A 133 -3.25 6.76 -0.01
CA ILE A 133 -3.27 5.57 0.83
C ILE A 133 -2.46 4.46 0.16
N ILE A 134 -1.34 4.07 0.78
CA ILE A 134 -0.40 3.12 0.18
C ILE A 134 -0.22 1.90 1.10
N TYR A 135 -0.48 0.71 0.56
CA TYR A 135 -0.25 -0.58 1.21
C TYR A 135 0.90 -1.31 0.51
N GLY A 136 1.95 -1.72 1.23
CA GLY A 136 3.06 -2.52 0.72
C GLY A 136 2.68 -3.99 0.55
N GLY A 137 2.07 -4.56 1.60
CA GLY A 137 1.54 -5.91 1.59
C GLY A 137 2.43 -6.86 2.37
N SER A 138 3.24 -7.63 1.67
CA SER A 138 4.16 -8.62 2.22
C SER A 138 5.57 -8.41 1.65
N GLY A 139 6.58 -9.09 2.21
CA GLY A 139 7.95 -8.89 1.75
C GLY A 139 8.55 -7.58 2.26
N SER A 140 9.71 -7.21 1.74
CA SER A 140 10.38 -5.96 2.12
C SER A 140 10.08 -4.87 1.11
N ASP A 141 9.14 -4.01 1.45
CA ASP A 141 8.58 -3.00 0.59
C ASP A 141 9.28 -1.64 0.75
N ARG A 142 9.12 -0.79 -0.27
CA ARG A 142 9.60 0.59 -0.27
C ARG A 142 8.46 1.51 -0.64
N ILE A 143 8.02 2.31 0.32
CA ILE A 143 6.80 3.12 0.20
C ILE A 143 7.16 4.58 0.41
N GLY A 144 6.76 5.45 -0.52
CA GLY A 144 6.92 6.91 -0.38
C GLY A 144 5.62 7.67 -0.61
N GLY A 145 5.15 8.42 0.38
CA GLY A 145 3.95 9.25 0.30
C GLY A 145 4.07 10.38 -0.72
N LYS A 146 5.17 11.13 -0.63
CA LYS A 146 5.59 12.23 -1.52
C LYS A 146 5.06 13.60 -1.08
N SER A 147 3.84 13.96 -1.41
CA SER A 147 3.34 15.31 -1.12
C SER A 147 1.86 15.24 -0.85
N GLY A 148 1.43 15.73 0.31
CA GLY A 148 0.08 15.55 0.81
C GLY A 148 0.12 14.82 2.15
N ASN A 149 -1.04 14.60 2.76
CA ASN A 149 -1.14 13.93 4.04
C ASN A 149 -1.41 12.44 3.79
N ASP A 150 -0.36 11.65 3.80
CA ASP A 150 -0.41 10.28 3.31
C ASP A 150 -0.64 9.27 4.44
N SER A 151 -1.25 8.13 4.11
CA SER A 151 -1.40 6.98 5.00
C SER A 151 -0.63 5.78 4.44
N LEU A 152 0.49 5.48 5.06
CA LEU A 152 1.47 4.49 4.59
C LEU A 152 1.47 3.26 5.49
N TYR A 153 1.24 2.08 4.90
CA TYR A 153 1.18 0.79 5.59
C TYR A 153 2.16 -0.18 4.95
N GLY A 154 3.23 -0.56 5.64
CA GLY A 154 4.23 -1.54 5.17
C GLY A 154 3.62 -2.93 5.02
N GLY A 155 3.12 -3.49 6.13
CA GLY A 155 2.39 -4.75 6.15
C GLY A 155 3.21 -5.86 6.80
N ARG A 156 3.80 -6.76 6.02
CA ARG A 156 4.59 -7.90 6.53
C ARG A 156 5.97 -7.95 5.91
N GLY A 157 7.01 -7.81 6.71
CA GLY A 157 8.41 -7.91 6.32
C GLY A 157 9.15 -6.68 6.81
N ASP A 158 10.45 -6.58 6.53
CA ASP A 158 11.22 -5.41 6.96
C ASP A 158 11.09 -4.31 5.88
N ASP A 159 10.28 -3.29 6.14
CA ASP A 159 9.83 -2.27 5.21
C ASP A 159 10.57 -0.93 5.37
N GLN A 160 10.52 -0.10 4.33
CA GLN A 160 11.04 1.27 4.33
C GLN A 160 9.94 2.25 3.90
N LEU A 161 9.51 3.10 4.83
CA LEU A 161 8.45 4.08 4.62
C LEU A 161 9.03 5.51 4.71
N TRP A 162 8.65 6.35 3.75
CA TRP A 162 8.94 7.79 3.72
C TRP A 162 7.64 8.57 3.54
N GLY A 163 7.22 9.36 4.53
CA GLY A 163 6.09 10.30 4.39
C GLY A 163 6.37 11.37 3.33
N ASP A 164 7.59 11.91 3.39
CA ASP A 164 8.14 13.00 2.57
C ASP A 164 7.61 14.39 2.94
N ALA A 165 6.40 14.79 2.56
CA ALA A 165 5.94 16.16 2.78
C ALA A 165 4.44 16.24 3.04
N GLY A 166 4.07 16.62 4.25
CA GLY A 166 2.68 16.74 4.71
C GLY A 166 2.56 16.12 6.08
N ASP A 167 1.35 16.07 6.64
CA ASP A 167 1.11 15.44 7.93
C ASP A 167 0.81 13.95 7.71
N ASP A 168 1.81 13.08 7.84
CA ASP A 168 1.73 11.70 7.40
C ASP A 168 1.43 10.71 8.54
N LEU A 169 0.76 9.60 8.21
CA LEU A 169 0.55 8.45 9.08
C LEU A 169 1.37 7.27 8.58
N LEU A 170 2.35 6.83 9.37
CA LEU A 170 3.25 5.72 9.00
C LEU A 170 3.06 4.53 9.94
N SER A 171 2.74 3.37 9.38
CA SER A 171 2.64 2.10 10.09
C SER A 171 3.50 1.05 9.39
N GLY A 172 4.56 0.60 10.06
CA GLY A 172 5.44 -0.46 9.54
C GLY A 172 4.70 -1.80 9.40
N GLY A 173 4.08 -2.24 10.50
CA GLY A 173 3.38 -3.52 10.55
C GLY A 173 4.30 -4.62 11.08
N LEU A 174 4.07 -5.87 10.67
CA LEU A 174 4.87 -7.00 11.13
C LEU A 174 6.27 -6.97 10.48
N GLY A 175 7.32 -6.67 11.24
CA GLY A 175 8.67 -6.52 10.71
C GLY A 175 9.57 -5.73 11.64
N ASN A 176 10.83 -5.52 11.24
CA ASN A 176 11.62 -4.43 11.81
C ASN A 176 11.73 -3.34 10.76
N ASP A 177 10.86 -2.35 10.87
CA ASP A 177 10.65 -1.37 9.81
C ASP A 177 11.50 -0.13 10.01
N THR A 178 11.76 0.59 8.92
CA THR A 178 12.40 1.91 8.96
C THR A 178 11.39 2.96 8.52
N LEU A 179 11.02 3.84 9.46
CA LEU A 179 10.03 4.89 9.27
C LEU A 179 10.73 6.26 9.25
N THR A 180 10.45 7.04 8.22
CA THR A 180 10.95 8.42 8.06
C THR A 180 9.76 9.31 7.74
N GLY A 181 9.49 10.29 8.60
CA GLY A 181 8.39 11.23 8.39
C GLY A 181 8.72 12.19 7.24
N ASP A 182 9.73 13.02 7.44
CA ASP A 182 10.17 14.06 6.52
C ASP A 182 11.51 13.71 5.86
N ASN A 183 11.55 13.68 4.53
CA ASN A 183 12.82 13.64 3.83
C ASN A 183 13.33 15.08 3.63
N PHE A 184 14.33 15.47 4.43
CA PHE A 184 15.04 16.77 4.62
C PHE A 184 15.17 17.77 3.45
N SER A 185 14.76 17.43 2.23
CA SER A 185 14.77 18.27 1.04
C SER A 185 13.46 19.01 0.72
N ASN A 186 12.27 18.49 1.05
CA ASN A 186 11.02 18.98 0.41
C ASN A 186 9.78 19.20 1.29
N GLY A 187 9.79 18.86 2.58
CA GLY A 187 8.60 18.89 3.41
C GLY A 187 8.90 19.21 4.87
N SER A 188 7.88 19.72 5.56
CA SER A 188 7.78 19.76 7.01
C SER A 188 6.38 19.26 7.33
N GLY A 189 6.28 18.24 8.16
CA GLY A 189 5.03 17.57 8.51
C GLY A 189 4.83 17.47 10.02
N SER A 190 3.59 17.26 10.45
CA SER A 190 3.26 16.75 11.77
C SER A 190 2.92 15.28 11.65
N ASP A 191 3.95 14.42 11.75
CA ASP A 191 3.78 13.00 11.42
C ASP A 191 3.33 12.17 12.62
N THR A 192 2.64 11.07 12.34
CA THR A 192 2.26 10.07 13.34
C THR A 192 2.83 8.72 12.97
N PHE A 193 3.72 8.21 13.81
CA PHE A 193 4.31 6.88 13.69
C PHE A 193 3.51 5.88 14.54
N VAL A 194 2.81 4.96 13.89
CA VAL A 194 1.93 3.98 14.54
C VAL A 194 2.74 2.77 14.98
N LEU A 195 2.58 2.38 16.25
CA LEU A 195 3.20 1.20 16.82
C LEU A 195 2.13 0.29 17.44
N GLU A 196 2.19 -1.00 17.13
CA GLU A 196 1.42 -2.03 17.82
C GLU A 196 2.31 -3.06 18.51
N ILE A 197 1.70 -3.92 19.32
CA ILE A 197 2.40 -5.00 20.04
C ILE A 197 2.57 -6.24 19.16
N GLY A 198 3.75 -6.88 19.22
CA GLY A 198 4.03 -8.10 18.48
C GLY A 198 4.32 -7.89 17.00
N GLU A 199 4.55 -6.64 16.61
CA GLU A 199 4.90 -6.23 15.25
C GLU A 199 6.41 -6.37 14.98
N GLY A 200 7.24 -6.13 15.98
CA GLY A 200 8.69 -6.22 15.88
C GLY A 200 9.31 -4.98 16.50
N THR A 201 10.51 -4.62 16.07
CA THR A 201 11.19 -3.42 16.57
C THR A 201 11.50 -2.46 15.43
N ASP A 202 10.72 -1.39 15.36
CA ASP A 202 10.85 -0.37 14.33
C ASP A 202 11.93 0.64 14.64
N THR A 203 12.40 1.32 13.61
CA THR A 203 13.35 2.43 13.70
C THR A 203 12.73 3.69 13.10
N ILE A 204 12.51 4.69 13.94
CA ILE A 204 12.05 6.02 13.52
C ILE A 204 13.28 6.92 13.40
N THR A 205 13.49 7.50 12.22
CA THR A 205 14.82 8.05 11.88
C THR A 205 14.98 9.56 12.08
N ASP A 206 13.88 10.30 12.15
CA ASP A 206 13.87 11.77 12.00
C ASP A 206 12.88 12.51 12.92
N PHE A 207 12.26 11.80 13.88
CA PHE A 207 11.25 12.32 14.80
C PHE A 207 11.56 13.74 15.35
N GLU A 208 10.65 14.69 15.11
CA GLU A 208 10.70 16.06 15.60
C GLU A 208 9.83 16.25 16.85
N LEU A 209 10.49 16.46 18.00
CA LEU A 209 9.82 16.71 19.28
C LEU A 209 8.89 17.94 19.23
N GLY A 210 7.64 17.74 19.65
CA GLY A 210 6.63 18.79 19.73
C GLY A 210 5.92 19.08 18.41
N THR A 211 6.31 18.40 17.34
CA THR A 211 5.64 18.36 16.04
C THR A 211 5.04 16.96 15.85
N ASP A 212 5.89 15.93 15.85
CA ASP A 212 5.49 14.56 15.59
C ASP A 212 4.89 13.85 16.82
N LEU A 213 4.16 12.78 16.54
CA LEU A 213 3.53 11.92 17.53
C LEU A 213 3.87 10.44 17.31
N ILE A 214 3.89 9.70 18.40
CA ILE A 214 3.83 8.24 18.38
C ILE A 214 2.39 7.81 18.62
N GLY A 215 1.80 7.15 17.65
CA GLY A 215 0.47 6.55 17.75
C GLY A 215 0.54 5.17 18.39
N LEU A 216 -0.19 4.97 19.50
CA LEU A 216 -0.33 3.68 20.15
C LEU A 216 -1.57 2.97 19.61
N GLY A 217 -1.35 1.96 18.76
CA GLY A 217 -2.40 1.17 18.12
C GLY A 217 -2.88 -0.03 18.94
N ASN A 218 -3.82 -0.80 18.37
CA ASN A 218 -4.31 -2.08 18.89
C ASN A 218 -4.73 -2.11 20.37
N GLY A 219 -5.30 -1.00 20.87
CA GLY A 219 -5.78 -0.90 22.25
C GLY A 219 -4.68 -0.74 23.31
N LEU A 220 -3.44 -0.45 22.91
CA LEU A 220 -2.40 0.00 23.82
C LEU A 220 -2.85 1.27 24.56
N SER A 221 -2.49 1.38 25.84
CA SER A 221 -2.71 2.57 26.64
C SER A 221 -1.38 3.15 27.11
N PHE A 222 -1.40 4.41 27.57
CA PHE A 222 -0.23 5.02 28.20
C PHE A 222 0.32 4.22 29.40
N GLY A 223 -0.53 3.42 30.07
CA GLY A 223 -0.12 2.59 31.19
C GLY A 223 0.66 1.33 30.79
N ASP A 224 0.55 0.90 29.53
CA ASP A 224 1.24 -0.28 29.00
C ASP A 224 2.65 0.06 28.51
N VAL A 225 2.89 1.33 28.19
CA VAL A 225 4.11 1.81 27.54
C VAL A 225 5.10 2.37 28.57
N SER A 226 6.37 2.05 28.39
CA SER A 226 7.49 2.67 29.09
C SER A 226 8.52 3.20 28.10
N ILE A 227 8.88 4.47 28.27
CA ILE A 227 9.93 5.11 27.47
C ILE A 227 11.23 5.06 28.27
N THR A 228 12.26 4.47 27.67
CA THR A 228 13.64 4.50 28.18
C THR A 228 14.54 5.18 27.16
N SER A 229 15.78 5.49 27.52
CA SER A 229 16.73 6.13 26.60
C SER A 229 18.12 5.56 26.77
N ASP A 230 18.86 5.43 25.67
CA ASP A 230 20.31 5.23 25.69
C ASP A 230 21.04 6.59 25.61
N SER A 231 22.32 6.60 25.22
CA SER A 231 23.09 7.85 25.08
C SER A 231 22.58 8.79 23.97
N ASN A 232 21.89 8.26 22.96
CA ASN A 232 21.53 8.97 21.73
C ASN A 232 20.06 8.78 21.30
N ASN A 233 19.36 7.75 21.78
CA ASN A 233 18.05 7.33 21.28
C ASN A 233 17.05 7.12 22.42
N SER A 234 15.76 7.16 22.07
CA SER A 234 14.66 6.78 22.94
C SER A 234 14.13 5.43 22.49
N LEU A 235 13.78 4.57 23.45
CA LEU A 235 13.22 3.25 23.21
C LEU A 235 11.81 3.21 23.79
N ILE A 236 10.85 2.81 22.98
CA ILE A 236 9.44 2.66 23.37
C ILE A 236 9.19 1.19 23.63
N ASN A 237 8.79 0.83 24.85
CA ASN A 237 8.73 -0.55 25.30
C ASN A 237 7.37 -0.90 25.89
N VAL A 238 6.92 -2.14 25.68
CA VAL A 238 5.77 -2.75 26.37
C VAL A 238 6.23 -4.04 27.04
N GLY A 239 6.24 -4.05 28.37
CA GLY A 239 6.85 -5.14 29.13
C GLY A 239 8.34 -5.30 28.81
N ASP A 240 8.72 -6.46 28.28
CA ASP A 240 10.11 -6.78 27.89
C ASP A 240 10.37 -6.58 26.37
N GLU A 241 9.36 -6.14 25.61
CA GLU A 241 9.43 -5.91 24.17
C GLU A 241 9.71 -4.44 23.86
N THR A 242 10.65 -4.17 22.96
CA THR A 242 10.87 -2.84 22.39
C THR A 242 10.08 -2.73 21.09
N LEU A 243 9.10 -1.83 21.06
CA LEU A 243 8.29 -1.58 19.86
C LEU A 243 9.06 -0.71 18.86
N ALA A 244 9.78 0.30 19.34
CA ALA A 244 10.53 1.19 18.46
C ALA A 244 11.77 1.80 19.12
N VAL A 245 12.76 2.10 18.26
CA VAL A 245 13.90 2.94 18.56
C VAL A 245 13.75 4.26 17.80
N VAL A 246 13.65 5.36 18.54
CA VAL A 246 13.60 6.72 18.00
C VAL A 246 15.01 7.30 17.99
N LEU A 247 15.57 7.44 16.80
CA LEU A 247 16.96 7.84 16.61
C LEU A 247 17.18 9.32 16.94
N GLY A 248 18.29 9.63 17.62
CA GLY A 248 18.71 11.01 17.86
C GLY A 248 17.87 11.79 18.89
N VAL A 249 16.78 11.21 19.39
CA VAL A 249 15.90 11.79 20.41
C VAL A 249 16.17 11.11 21.75
N THR A 250 16.51 11.86 22.80
CA THR A 250 16.77 11.30 24.16
C THR A 250 15.77 11.76 25.21
N THR A 251 14.80 12.59 24.83
CA THR A 251 13.85 13.23 25.76
C THR A 251 12.39 12.96 25.41
N LEU A 252 12.11 11.91 24.64
CA LEU A 252 10.75 11.49 24.32
C LEU A 252 9.98 11.21 25.62
N ALA A 253 8.73 11.66 25.68
CA ALA A 253 7.88 11.54 26.85
C ALA A 253 6.44 11.20 26.47
N GLU A 254 5.62 10.87 27.48
CA GLU A 254 4.19 10.56 27.29
C GLU A 254 3.41 11.66 26.57
N ARG A 255 3.87 12.92 26.62
CA ARG A 255 3.24 14.04 25.89
C ARG A 255 3.34 13.93 24.37
N ASP A 256 4.29 13.13 23.89
CA ASP A 256 4.60 12.88 22.48
C ASP A 256 3.88 11.60 21.99
N LEU A 257 3.05 10.98 22.85
CA LEU A 257 2.25 9.81 22.54
C LEU A 257 0.78 10.19 22.34
N VAL A 258 0.08 9.46 21.47
CA VAL A 258 -1.38 9.54 21.28
C VAL A 258 -1.97 8.14 21.21
N ILE A 259 -3.24 7.97 21.62
CA ILE A 259 -3.98 6.72 21.46
C ILE A 259 -4.78 6.79 20.17
N LEU A 260 -4.71 5.75 19.34
CA LEU A 260 -5.46 5.62 18.08
C LEU A 260 -6.70 4.73 18.23
#